data_AF-A0A1Y5TYW5-F1
#
_entry.id   AF-A0A1Y5TYW5-F1
#
_cell.length_a   1.000
_cell.length_b   1.000
_cell.length_c   1.000
_cell.angle_alpha   90.00
_cell.angle_beta   90.00
_cell.angle_gamma   90.00
#
_symmetry.space_group_name_H-M   'P 1'
#
loop_
_entity.id
_entity.type
_entity.pdbx_description
1 polymer ?
#
loop_
_entity_poly.entity_id
_entity_poly.type
_entity_poly.pdbx_seq_one_letter_code
_entity_poly.pdbx_strand_id
1 'polypeptide(L)'
;MTERTSLAQEVAAALRDHGITAAITALIGGTIALLAAVSRRAFTNDAMLSRLDRELLAERDRVDRQRSEDRKGDADRLARIETDIRAMRNLMFEAFQRGRID
;
A
#
# COMPACT_ATOMS: atom_id res chain seq x y z
N MET A 1 -52.64 28.14 43.05
CA MET A 1 -51.96 26.83 43.08
C MET A 1 -51.13 26.71 41.82
N THR A 2 -49.83 26.91 41.90
CA THR A 2 -48.89 26.73 40.79
C THR A 2 -48.41 25.28 40.82
N GLU A 3 -49.01 24.42 39.98
CA GLU A 3 -48.52 23.06 39.77
C GLU A 3 -47.11 23.14 39.18
N ARG A 4 -46.11 22.74 39.95
CA ARG A 4 -44.75 22.53 39.45
C ARG A 4 -44.77 21.20 38.70
N THR A 5 -45.01 21.25 37.40
CA THR A 5 -44.78 20.11 36.51
C THR A 5 -43.32 19.68 36.62
N SER A 6 -43.08 18.41 36.91
CA SER A 6 -41.72 17.86 36.93
C SER A 6 -41.16 17.84 35.50
N LEU A 7 -39.85 18.03 35.33
CA LEU A 7 -39.17 17.96 34.03
C LEU A 7 -39.52 16.67 33.25
N ALA A 8 -39.69 15.56 33.97
CA ALA A 8 -40.09 14.29 33.38
C ALA A 8 -41.49 14.32 32.74
N GLN A 9 -42.44 15.06 33.33
CA GLN A 9 -43.77 15.24 32.78
C GLN A 9 -43.79 16.16 31.56
N GLU A 10 -42.98 17.21 31.56
CA GLU A 10 -42.81 18.09 30.40
C GLU A 10 -42.20 17.34 29.22
N VAL A 11 -41.15 16.54 29.47
CA VAL A 11 -40.52 15.70 28.45
C VAL A 11 -41.50 14.64 27.93
N ALA A 12 -42.30 14.02 28.81
CA ALA A 12 -43.30 13.02 28.41
C ALA A 12 -44.43 13.63 27.56
N ALA A 13 -44.88 14.84 27.90
CA ALA A 13 -45.86 15.58 27.11
C ALA A 13 -45.29 15.97 25.74
N ALA A 14 -44.08 16.53 25.70
CA ALA A 14 -43.41 16.89 24.45
C ALA A 14 -43.15 15.67 23.54
N LEU A 15 -42.82 14.51 24.11
CA LEU A 15 -42.64 13.27 23.35
C LEU A 15 -43.98 12.74 22.81
N ARG A 16 -45.07 12.93 23.54
CA ARG A 16 -46.42 12.55 23.10
C ARG A 16 -46.91 13.47 21.98
N ASP A 17 -46.64 14.76 22.06
CA ASP A 17 -47.11 15.76 21.10
C ASP A 17 -46.23 15.86 19.85
N HIS A 18 -44.94 15.54 19.96
CA HIS A 18 -43.97 15.67 18.86
C HIS A 18 -43.23 14.37 18.52
N GLY A 19 -43.65 13.23 19.07
CA GLY A 19 -42.95 11.94 18.88
C GLY A 19 -42.76 11.55 17.41
N ILE A 20 -43.77 11.81 16.56
CA ILE A 20 -43.69 11.55 15.12
C ILE A 20 -42.66 12.49 14.46
N THR A 21 -42.71 13.79 14.78
CA THR A 21 -41.76 14.78 14.25
C THR A 21 -40.32 14.48 14.69
N ALA A 22 -40.13 14.10 15.95
CA ALA A 22 -38.85 13.69 16.50
C ALA A 22 -38.32 12.42 15.81
N ALA A 23 -39.19 11.43 15.57
CA ALA A 23 -38.83 10.21 14.86
C ALA A 23 -38.42 10.47 13.40
N ILE A 24 -39.17 11.31 12.68
CA ILE A 24 -38.85 11.71 11.31
C ILE A 24 -37.52 12.47 11.27
N THR A 25 -37.30 13.39 12.21
CA THR A 25 -36.07 14.17 12.29
C THR A 25 -34.87 13.27 12.61
N ALA A 26 -35.01 12.34 13.55
CA ALA A 26 -33.97 11.36 13.87
C ALA A 26 -33.67 10.43 12.70
N LEU A 27 -34.70 10.00 11.95
CA LEU A 27 -34.53 9.18 10.76
C LEU A 27 -33.76 9.95 9.67
N ILE A 28 -34.20 11.15 9.32
CA ILE A 28 -33.54 11.97 8.30
C ILE A 28 -32.11 12.30 8.71
N GLY A 29 -31.92 12.81 9.94
CA GLY A 29 -30.61 13.15 10.48
C GLY A 29 -29.68 11.94 10.57
N GLY A 30 -30.19 10.81 11.02
CA GLY A 30 -29.45 9.54 11.08
C GLY A 30 -29.02 9.05 9.69
N THR A 31 -29.90 9.17 8.69
CA THR A 31 -29.60 8.77 7.31
C THR A 31 -28.50 9.67 6.70
N ILE A 32 -28.58 10.97 6.91
CA ILE A 32 -27.55 11.93 6.48
C ILE A 32 -26.22 11.65 7.17
N ALA A 33 -26.23 11.39 8.48
CA ALA A 33 -25.03 11.06 9.23
C ALA A 33 -24.37 9.76 8.73
N LEU A 34 -25.16 8.74 8.39
CA LEU A 34 -24.69 7.51 7.77
C LEU A 34 -24.06 7.76 6.41
N LEU A 35 -24.71 8.54 5.54
CA LEU A 35 -24.17 8.90 4.22
C LEU A 35 -22.86 9.66 4.35
N ALA A 36 -22.77 10.62 5.28
CA ALA A 36 -21.55 11.37 5.54
C ALA A 36 -20.41 10.47 6.03
N ALA A 37 -20.69 9.52 6.92
CA ALA A 37 -19.71 8.57 7.44
C ALA A 37 -19.20 7.61 6.34
N VAL A 38 -20.10 7.06 5.53
CA VAL A 38 -19.75 6.18 4.40
C VAL A 38 -18.96 6.94 3.35
N SER A 39 -19.40 8.15 2.98
CA SER A 39 -18.70 8.99 2.00
C SER A 39 -17.31 9.35 2.49
N ARG A 40 -17.15 9.78 3.75
CA ARG A 40 -15.82 10.05 4.34
C ARG A 40 -14.93 8.82 4.27
N ARG A 41 -15.44 7.63 4.61
CA ARG A 41 -14.66 6.39 4.56
C ARG A 41 -14.27 6.02 3.13
N ALA A 42 -15.18 6.16 2.16
CA ALA A 42 -14.91 5.90 0.75
C ALA A 42 -13.84 6.85 0.20
N PHE A 43 -13.97 8.17 0.40
CA PHE A 43 -12.97 9.14 -0.04
C PHE A 43 -11.60 8.94 0.64
N THR A 44 -11.59 8.58 1.92
CA THR A 44 -10.32 8.29 2.62
C THR A 44 -9.68 7.01 2.07
N ASN A 45 -10.49 6.00 1.72
CA ASN A 45 -10.00 4.76 1.14
C ASN A 45 -9.44 5.00 -0.27
N ASP A 46 -10.12 5.76 -1.12
CA ASP A 46 -9.64 6.07 -2.47
C ASP A 46 -8.36 6.91 -2.44
N ALA A 47 -8.28 7.90 -1.54
CA ALA A 47 -7.08 8.68 -1.32
C ALA A 47 -5.92 7.79 -0.84
N MET A 48 -6.19 6.89 0.10
CA MET A 48 -5.20 5.92 0.62
C MET A 48 -4.75 4.92 -0.46
N LEU A 49 -5.67 4.40 -1.26
CA LEU A 49 -5.39 3.51 -2.39
C LEU A 49 -4.52 4.21 -3.44
N SER A 50 -4.86 5.45 -3.81
CA SER A 50 -4.08 6.23 -4.79
C SER A 50 -2.66 6.56 -4.32
N ARG A 51 -2.47 6.65 -2.99
CA ARG A 51 -1.16 6.85 -2.38
C ARG A 51 -0.38 5.53 -2.37
N LEU A 52 -1.03 4.45 -1.95
CA LEU A 52 -0.42 3.12 -1.90
C LEU A 52 0.04 2.68 -3.29
N ASP A 53 -0.77 2.92 -4.33
CA ASP A 53 -0.43 2.58 -5.72
C ASP A 53 0.82 3.34 -6.20
N ARG A 54 0.95 4.62 -5.84
CA ARG A 54 2.16 5.41 -6.12
C ARG A 54 3.39 4.90 -5.37
N GLU A 55 3.24 4.57 -4.10
CA GLU A 55 4.33 4.00 -3.30
C GLU A 55 4.76 2.63 -3.87
N LEU A 56 3.81 1.81 -4.31
CA LEU A 56 4.04 0.48 -4.87
C LEU A 56 4.73 0.55 -6.24
N LEU A 57 4.35 1.51 -7.11
CA LEU A 57 5.04 1.76 -8.37
C LEU A 57 6.49 2.20 -8.16
N ALA A 58 6.73 3.13 -7.23
CA ALA A 58 8.08 3.60 -6.91
C ALA A 58 8.97 2.46 -6.39
N GLU A 59 8.43 1.58 -5.55
CA GLU A 59 9.17 0.43 -5.02
C GLU A 59 9.43 -0.62 -6.11
N ARG A 60 8.46 -0.87 -7.00
CA ARG A 60 8.66 -1.74 -8.17
C ARG A 60 9.78 -1.24 -9.06
N ASP A 61 9.79 0.04 -9.42
CA ASP A 61 10.85 0.64 -10.23
C ASP A 61 12.22 0.51 -9.56
N ARG A 62 12.27 0.66 -8.24
CA ARG A 62 13.50 0.47 -7.47
C ARG A 62 14.00 -0.97 -7.54
N VAL A 63 13.12 -1.94 -7.30
CA VAL A 63 13.46 -3.37 -7.32
C VAL A 63 13.87 -3.80 -8.73
N ASP A 64 13.18 -3.35 -9.76
CA ASP A 64 13.52 -3.70 -11.14
C ASP A 64 14.87 -3.12 -11.57
N ARG A 65 15.18 -1.89 -11.12
CA ARG A 65 16.51 -1.30 -11.32
C ARG A 65 17.59 -2.11 -10.60
N GLN A 66 17.36 -2.47 -9.34
CA GLN A 66 18.30 -3.30 -8.57
C GLN A 66 18.54 -4.66 -9.25
N ARG A 67 17.47 -5.34 -9.69
CA ARG A 67 17.59 -6.61 -10.44
C ARG A 67 18.33 -6.46 -11.76
N SER A 68 18.26 -5.29 -12.41
CA SER A 68 19.00 -5.02 -13.64
C SER A 68 20.50 -4.82 -13.36
N GLU A 69 20.82 -4.14 -12.27
CA GLU A 69 22.20 -3.93 -11.81
C GLU A 69 22.84 -5.23 -11.35
N ASP A 70 22.10 -6.05 -10.60
CA ASP A 70 22.56 -7.37 -10.15
C ASP A 70 22.88 -8.27 -11.35
N ARG A 71 21.96 -8.36 -12.32
CA ARG A 71 22.18 -9.13 -13.58
C ARG A 71 23.40 -8.64 -14.35
N LYS A 72 23.64 -7.33 -14.37
CA LYS A 72 24.82 -6.75 -15.04
C LYS A 72 26.10 -7.09 -14.28
N GLY A 73 26.10 -6.95 -12.95
CA GLY A 73 27.23 -7.29 -12.10
C GLY A 73 27.62 -8.77 -12.21
N ASP A 74 26.63 -9.66 -12.27
CA ASP A 74 26.84 -11.09 -12.48
C ASP A 74 27.41 -11.39 -13.87
N ALA A 75 26.91 -10.73 -14.92
CA ALA A 75 27.45 -10.86 -16.28
C ALA A 75 28.92 -10.41 -16.36
N ASP A 76 29.26 -9.29 -15.73
CA ASP A 76 30.65 -8.77 -15.68
C ASP A 76 31.57 -9.73 -14.91
N ARG A 77 31.09 -10.31 -13.80
CA ARG A 77 31.83 -11.33 -13.04
C ARG A 77 32.08 -12.59 -13.88
N LEU A 78 31.06 -13.08 -14.58
CA LEU A 78 31.19 -14.24 -15.46
C LEU A 78 32.17 -13.99 -16.61
N ALA A 79 32.15 -12.81 -17.23
CA ALA A 79 33.07 -12.44 -18.30
C ALA A 79 34.54 -12.42 -17.83
N ARG A 80 34.79 -11.95 -16.59
CA ARG A 80 36.13 -12.01 -15.99
C ARG A 80 36.58 -13.44 -15.76
N ILE A 81 35.72 -14.28 -15.19
CA ILE A 81 36.03 -15.70 -14.96
C ILE A 81 36.33 -16.42 -16.28
N GLU A 82 35.56 -16.17 -17.34
CA GLU A 82 35.82 -16.74 -18.66
C GLU A 82 37.19 -16.32 -19.20
N THR A 83 37.55 -15.05 -19.04
CA THR A 83 38.85 -14.51 -19.45
C THR A 83 39.98 -15.22 -18.73
N ASP A 84 39.87 -15.38 -17.41
CA ASP A 84 40.88 -16.05 -16.58
C ASP A 84 41.02 -17.53 -16.95
N ILE A 85 39.90 -18.23 -17.15
CA ILE A 85 39.89 -19.63 -17.63
C ILE A 85 40.61 -19.74 -18.97
N ARG A 86 40.33 -18.82 -19.91
CA ARG A 86 40.94 -18.82 -21.23
C ARG A 86 42.45 -18.57 -21.15
N ALA A 87 42.88 -17.66 -20.27
CA ALA A 87 44.29 -17.38 -20.03
C ALA A 87 45.01 -18.60 -19.44
N MET A 88 44.47 -19.20 -18.38
CA MET A 88 45.04 -20.40 -17.75
C MET A 88 45.13 -21.57 -18.72
N ARG A 89 44.07 -21.78 -19.51
CA ARG A 89 44.06 -22.81 -20.57
C ARG A 89 45.20 -22.60 -21.56
N ASN A 90 45.43 -21.36 -22.01
CA ASN A 90 46.51 -21.06 -22.95
C ASN A 90 47.89 -21.33 -22.33
N LEU A 91 48.12 -20.93 -21.07
CA LEU A 91 49.37 -21.21 -20.35
C LEU A 91 49.64 -22.72 -20.23
N MET A 92 48.62 -23.51 -19.90
CA MET A 92 48.75 -24.97 -19.80
C MET A 92 49.04 -25.61 -21.17
N PHE A 93 48.40 -25.14 -22.24
CA PHE A 93 48.69 -25.59 -23.60
C PHE A 93 50.12 -25.27 -24.02
N GLU A 94 50.60 -24.07 -23.71
CA GLU A 94 51.98 -23.66 -24.02
C GLU A 94 53.00 -24.51 -23.26
N ALA A 95 52.79 -24.72 -21.95
CA ALA A 95 53.64 -25.59 -21.14
C ALA A 95 53.66 -27.04 -21.65
N PHE A 96 52.50 -27.57 -22.04
CA PHE A 96 52.39 -28.92 -22.62
C PHE A 96 53.08 -29.04 -23.99
N GLN A 97 53.02 -27.99 -24.82
CA GLN A 97 53.74 -27.98 -26.10
C GLN A 97 55.25 -27.90 -25.90
N ARG A 98 55.72 -27.11 -24.94
CA ARG A 98 57.15 -26.94 -24.66
C ARG A 98 57.80 -28.22 -24.13
N GLY A 99 57.13 -28.95 -23.24
CA GLY A 99 57.59 -30.26 -22.75
C GLY A 99 57.55 -31.41 -23.77
N ARG A 100 57.13 -31.15 -25.02
CA ARG A 100 57.14 -32.10 -26.13
C ARG A 100 58.23 -31.83 -27.17
N ILE A 101 58.92 -30.69 -27.04
CA ILE A 101 59.96 -30.21 -27.96
C ILE A 101 61.37 -30.41 -27.34
N ASP A 102 61.45 -30.57 -26.02
CA ASP A 102 62.61 -31.14 -25.30
C ASP A 102 62.51 -32.67 -25.21
#